data_AF-A0A328L056-F1
#
_entry.id   AF-A0A328L056-F1
#
_cell.length_a   1.000
_cell.length_b   1.000
_cell.length_c   1.000
_cell.angle_alpha   90.00
_cell.angle_beta   90.00
_cell.angle_gamma   90.00
#
_symmetry.space_group_name_H-M   'P 1'
#
loop_
_entity.id
_entity.type
_entity.pdbx_description
1 polymer ?
#
loop_
_entity_poly.entity_id
_entity_poly.type
_entity_poly.pdbx_seq_one_letter_code
_entity_poly.pdbx_strand_id
1 'polypeptide(L)'
;MKLENGWETSFLEVVQNSEFKKDAILSQLLFADSEEVEELVDDYGYEEIIEREHDDELAGILGEELFSELERNVFLSPQPEEKLISFVNGLGFHVLDWIVLLETEFGIDSANFTSDAVKMLEKRFRQFPYIEEKTIFDMTFEEAMDVLESVTGLQLKGKMNV
;
A
#
# COMPACT_ATOMS: atom_id res chain seq x y z
N MET A 1 13.16 9.21 -1.48
CA MET A 1 13.65 8.56 -0.23
C MET A 1 15.16 8.22 -0.23
N LYS A 2 15.80 7.99 0.93
CA LYS A 2 17.14 7.36 1.04
C LYS A 2 17.01 5.97 1.64
N LEU A 3 17.46 4.93 0.94
CA LEU A 3 17.41 3.55 1.42
C LEU A 3 18.63 3.22 2.28
N GLU A 4 18.44 2.71 3.50
CA GLU A 4 19.55 2.44 4.42
C GLU A 4 20.52 1.37 3.88
N ASN A 5 19.99 0.34 3.23
CA ASN A 5 20.76 -0.77 2.65
C ASN A 5 20.66 -0.81 1.11
N GLY A 6 20.23 0.29 0.49
CA GLY A 6 20.05 0.39 -0.96
C GLY A 6 19.10 -0.69 -1.48
N TRP A 7 19.58 -1.47 -2.44
CA TRP A 7 18.85 -2.55 -3.11
C TRP A 7 18.44 -3.71 -2.20
N GLU A 8 19.16 -3.91 -1.09
CA GLU A 8 18.90 -4.98 -0.11
C GLU A 8 17.86 -4.59 0.95
N THR A 9 17.40 -3.33 0.95
CA THR A 9 16.30 -2.90 1.82
C THR A 9 15.03 -3.71 1.51
N SER A 10 14.31 -4.16 2.55
CA SER A 10 13.05 -4.89 2.36
C SER A 10 12.04 -4.02 1.63
N PHE A 11 11.28 -4.59 0.69
CA PHE A 11 10.24 -3.86 -0.03
C PHE A 11 9.17 -3.31 0.93
N LEU A 12 8.86 -4.02 2.02
CA LEU A 12 7.97 -3.52 3.07
C LEU A 12 8.49 -2.22 3.68
N GLU A 13 9.78 -2.17 4.00
CA GLU A 13 10.43 -0.99 4.58
C GLU A 13 10.45 0.19 3.59
N VAL A 14 10.64 -0.08 2.29
CA VAL A 14 10.51 0.93 1.23
C VAL A 14 9.12 1.56 1.26
N VAL A 15 8.07 0.74 1.30
CA VAL A 15 6.66 1.20 1.30
C VAL A 15 6.33 1.96 2.59
N GLN A 16 6.74 1.44 3.75
CA GLN A 16 6.50 2.06 5.05
C GLN A 16 7.23 3.39 5.26
N ASN A 17 8.27 3.67 4.48
CA ASN A 17 8.98 4.95 4.48
C ASN A 17 8.57 5.88 3.32
N SER A 18 7.65 5.46 2.45
CA SER A 18 7.12 6.29 1.37
C SER A 18 6.22 7.41 1.87
N GLU A 19 6.03 8.46 1.07
CA GLU A 19 5.13 9.56 1.44
C GLU A 19 3.67 9.15 1.63
N PHE A 20 3.18 8.12 0.93
CA PHE A 20 1.73 7.82 0.85
C PHE A 20 1.29 6.55 1.60
N LYS A 21 2.20 5.60 1.88
CA LYS A 21 1.93 4.42 2.73
C LYS A 21 2.77 4.42 4.02
N LYS A 22 3.15 5.62 4.47
CA LYS A 22 4.01 5.79 5.63
C LYS A 22 3.41 5.10 6.86
N ASP A 23 4.24 4.36 7.59
CA ASP A 23 3.89 3.71 8.86
C ASP A 23 2.76 2.65 8.74
N ALA A 24 2.29 2.31 7.54
CA ALA A 24 1.26 1.30 7.33
C ALA A 24 1.76 -0.08 7.77
N ILE A 25 0.99 -0.77 8.61
CA ILE A 25 1.35 -2.13 9.03
C ILE A 25 1.07 -3.14 7.90
N LEU A 26 1.73 -4.29 7.95
CA LEU A 26 1.60 -5.31 6.91
C LEU A 26 0.14 -5.75 6.70
N SER A 27 -0.65 -5.91 7.76
CA SER A 27 -2.06 -6.29 7.64
C SER A 27 -2.90 -5.22 6.94
N GLN A 28 -2.57 -3.93 7.09
CA GLN A 28 -3.25 -2.86 6.35
C GLN A 28 -2.91 -2.96 4.86
N LEU A 29 -1.63 -3.11 4.51
CA LEU A 29 -1.17 -3.22 3.12
C LEU A 29 -1.71 -4.47 2.41
N LEU A 30 -1.99 -5.54 3.14
CA LEU A 30 -2.58 -6.77 2.63
C LEU A 30 -4.11 -6.76 2.59
N PHE A 31 -4.74 -5.69 3.09
CA PHE A 31 -6.19 -5.58 3.09
C PHE A 31 -6.72 -5.42 1.66
N ALA A 32 -7.53 -6.38 1.21
CA ALA A 32 -8.00 -6.44 -0.18
C ALA A 32 -9.18 -5.50 -0.44
N ASP A 33 -10.02 -5.27 0.58
CA ASP A 33 -11.32 -4.58 0.45
C ASP A 33 -11.21 -3.12 0.89
N SER A 34 -10.07 -2.46 0.61
CA SER A 34 -9.82 -1.07 1.02
C SER A 34 -10.85 -0.09 0.44
N GLU A 35 -11.36 -0.37 -0.77
CA GLU A 35 -12.40 0.42 -1.43
C GLU A 35 -13.69 0.48 -0.60
N GLU A 36 -14.10 -0.61 0.05
CA GLU A 36 -15.32 -0.62 0.90
C GLU A 36 -15.17 0.31 2.12
N VAL A 37 -13.96 0.42 2.67
CA VAL A 37 -13.68 1.32 3.79
C VAL A 37 -13.62 2.77 3.31
N GLU A 38 -13.05 3.02 2.14
CA GLU A 38 -13.05 4.36 1.52
C GLU A 38 -14.47 4.84 1.23
N GLU A 39 -15.33 3.98 0.67
CA GLU A 39 -16.75 4.29 0.43
C GLU A 39 -17.49 4.61 1.74
N LEU A 40 -17.25 3.85 2.81
CA LEU A 40 -17.84 4.09 4.12
C LEU A 40 -17.43 5.47 4.69
N VAL A 41 -16.15 5.83 4.53
CA VAL A 41 -15.63 7.14 4.93
C VAL A 41 -16.24 8.26 4.09
N ASP A 42 -16.44 8.05 2.79
CA ASP A 42 -17.08 9.04 1.91
C ASP A 42 -18.57 9.23 2.23
N ASP A 43 -19.27 8.16 2.63
CA ASP A 43 -20.70 8.16 2.94
C ASP A 43 -21.00 8.83 4.31
N TYR A 44 -20.24 8.49 5.35
CA TYR A 44 -20.50 8.94 6.73
C TYR A 44 -19.56 10.07 7.19
N GLY A 45 -18.40 10.21 6.56
CA GLY A 45 -17.36 11.14 6.98
C GLY A 45 -16.54 10.64 8.17
N TYR A 46 -15.36 11.23 8.34
CA TYR A 46 -14.43 10.89 9.42
C TYR A 46 -15.00 11.14 10.83
N GLU A 47 -15.87 12.15 11.00
CA GLU A 47 -16.44 12.52 12.31
C GLU A 47 -17.31 11.38 12.88
N GLU A 48 -18.26 10.85 12.11
CA GLU A 48 -19.17 9.78 12.55
C GLU A 48 -18.41 8.48 12.85
N ILE A 49 -17.36 8.17 12.08
CA ILE A 49 -16.49 7.01 12.33
C ILE A 49 -15.73 7.18 13.64
N ILE A 50 -15.19 8.36 13.93
CA ILE A 50 -14.46 8.65 15.18
C ILE A 50 -15.40 8.62 16.39
N GLU A 51 -16.64 9.05 16.21
CA GLU A 51 -17.70 8.96 17.23
C GLU A 51 -18.22 7.53 17.44
N ARG A 52 -17.71 6.57 16.65
CA ARG A 52 -17.99 5.13 16.74
C ARG A 52 -19.44 4.78 16.44
N GLU A 53 -20.10 5.56 15.58
CA GLU A 53 -21.51 5.34 15.23
C GLU A 53 -21.70 4.12 14.31
N HIS A 54 -20.65 3.75 13.56
CA HIS A 54 -20.68 2.70 12.52
C HIS A 54 -19.69 1.55 12.79
N ASP A 55 -19.31 1.33 14.05
CA ASP A 55 -18.32 0.31 14.46
C ASP A 55 -18.69 -1.10 13.99
N ASP A 56 -19.96 -1.49 14.05
CA ASP A 56 -20.41 -2.83 13.64
C ASP A 56 -20.20 -3.09 12.14
N GLU A 57 -20.45 -2.07 11.31
CA GLU A 57 -20.25 -2.13 9.85
C GLU A 57 -18.75 -2.13 9.54
N LEU A 58 -18.00 -1.21 10.14
CA LEU A 58 -16.56 -1.09 9.94
C LEU A 58 -15.79 -2.33 10.41
N ALA A 59 -16.19 -2.94 11.53
CA ALA A 59 -15.63 -4.21 12.00
C ALA A 59 -15.99 -5.38 11.08
N GLY A 60 -17.17 -5.34 10.45
CA GLY A 60 -17.58 -6.32 9.44
C GLY A 60 -16.67 -6.30 8.20
N ILE A 61 -16.27 -5.11 7.76
CA ILE A 61 -15.39 -4.90 6.60
C ILE A 61 -13.93 -5.20 6.94
N LEU A 62 -13.39 -4.56 7.99
CA LEU A 62 -11.99 -4.68 8.37
C LEU A 62 -11.62 -6.06 8.94
N GLY A 63 -12.60 -6.75 9.53
CA GLY A 63 -12.36 -7.94 10.33
C GLY A 63 -11.70 -7.64 11.68
N GLU A 64 -11.60 -8.67 12.52
CA GLU A 64 -11.22 -8.54 13.93
C GLU A 64 -9.82 -7.94 14.15
N GLU A 65 -8.85 -8.35 13.33
CA GLU A 65 -7.45 -7.92 13.49
C GLU A 65 -7.28 -6.43 13.19
N LEU A 66 -7.70 -5.98 12.01
CA LEU A 66 -7.56 -4.58 11.60
C LEU A 66 -8.45 -3.65 12.41
N PHE A 67 -9.67 -4.08 12.75
CA PHE A 67 -10.53 -3.30 13.63
C PHE A 67 -9.91 -3.14 15.03
N SER A 68 -9.28 -4.19 15.57
CA SER A 68 -8.55 -4.07 16.84
C SER A 68 -7.38 -3.09 16.77
N GLU A 69 -6.65 -3.05 15.65
CA GLU A 69 -5.57 -2.09 15.42
C GLU A 69 -6.10 -0.66 15.28
N LEU A 70 -7.25 -0.49 14.62
CA LEU A 70 -7.96 0.79 14.53
C LEU A 70 -8.33 1.29 15.94
N GLU A 71 -9.00 0.47 16.74
CA GLU A 71 -9.41 0.87 18.09
C GLU A 71 -8.20 1.30 18.95
N ARG A 72 -7.10 0.55 18.88
CA ARG A 72 -5.94 0.76 19.74
C ARG A 72 -5.12 1.98 19.35
N ASN A 73 -4.91 2.20 18.04
CA ASN A 73 -3.95 3.17 17.55
C ASN A 73 -4.60 4.44 16.99
N VAL A 74 -5.88 4.37 16.61
CA VAL A 74 -6.63 5.49 16.03
C VAL A 74 -7.55 6.10 17.05
N PHE A 75 -8.56 5.38 17.54
CA PHE A 75 -9.61 5.97 18.40
C PHE A 75 -9.09 6.42 19.76
N LEU A 76 -8.06 5.76 20.30
CA LEU A 76 -7.42 6.16 21.56
C LEU A 76 -6.33 7.23 21.40
N SER A 77 -6.05 7.67 20.16
CA SER A 77 -5.08 8.72 19.88
C SER A 77 -5.58 10.09 20.37
N PRO A 78 -4.68 11.00 20.79
CA PRO A 78 -5.03 12.41 21.01
C PRO A 78 -5.43 13.14 19.72
N GLN A 79 -5.14 12.56 18.54
CA GLN A 79 -5.46 13.08 17.21
C GLN A 79 -6.12 11.97 16.37
N PRO A 80 -7.37 11.59 16.68
CA PRO A 80 -8.02 10.44 16.05
C PRO A 80 -8.31 10.66 14.56
N GLU A 81 -8.63 11.88 14.14
CA GLU A 81 -8.89 12.21 12.74
C GLU A 81 -7.65 12.02 11.85
N GLU A 82 -6.52 12.61 12.23
CA GLU A 82 -5.25 12.43 11.51
C GLU A 82 -4.83 10.95 11.45
N LYS A 83 -5.05 10.23 12.55
CA LYS A 83 -4.75 8.80 12.62
C LYS A 83 -5.70 7.95 11.78
N LEU A 84 -6.97 8.32 11.69
CA LEU A 84 -7.95 7.62 10.88
C LEU A 84 -7.65 7.82 9.39
N ILE A 85 -7.36 9.05 8.97
CA ILE A 85 -6.90 9.35 7.61
C ILE A 85 -5.67 8.51 7.26
N SER A 86 -4.66 8.51 8.13
CA SER A 86 -3.45 7.70 7.92
C SER A 86 -3.74 6.20 7.91
N PHE A 87 -4.68 5.72 8.72
CA PHE A 87 -5.06 4.32 8.77
C PHE A 87 -5.73 3.88 7.48
N VAL A 88 -6.72 4.64 7.01
CA VAL A 88 -7.44 4.38 5.76
C VAL A 88 -6.50 4.44 4.56
N ASN A 89 -5.66 5.49 4.47
CA ASN A 89 -4.66 5.61 3.40
C ASN A 89 -3.66 4.45 3.39
N GLY A 90 -3.39 3.83 4.54
CA GLY A 90 -2.51 2.67 4.66
C GLY A 90 -3.14 1.36 4.18
N LEU A 91 -4.46 1.30 4.00
CA LEU A 91 -5.17 0.11 3.54
C LEU A 91 -4.86 -0.17 2.06
N GLY A 92 -4.66 -1.45 1.75
CA GLY A 92 -4.41 -1.92 0.40
C GLY A 92 -3.05 -1.50 -0.17
N PHE A 93 -2.53 -2.35 -1.05
CA PHE A 93 -1.38 -2.01 -1.88
C PHE A 93 -1.55 -2.67 -3.25
N HIS A 94 -1.84 -1.84 -4.25
CA HIS A 94 -2.16 -2.25 -5.60
C HIS A 94 -1.00 -2.01 -6.56
N VAL A 95 -1.10 -2.54 -7.78
CA VAL A 95 -0.08 -2.35 -8.82
C VAL A 95 0.16 -0.86 -9.11
N LEU A 96 -0.91 -0.06 -9.07
CA LEU A 96 -0.80 1.39 -9.27
C LEU A 96 -0.04 2.07 -8.14
N ASP A 97 -0.22 1.64 -6.89
CA ASP A 97 0.56 2.14 -5.76
C ASP A 97 2.06 1.88 -5.94
N TRP A 98 2.42 0.71 -6.49
CA TRP A 98 3.81 0.43 -6.80
C TRP A 98 4.37 1.36 -7.89
N ILE A 99 3.59 1.70 -8.91
CA ILE A 99 3.99 2.67 -9.95
C ILE A 99 4.16 4.06 -9.34
N VAL A 100 3.21 4.49 -8.51
CA VAL A 100 3.26 5.78 -7.81
C VAL A 100 4.50 5.85 -6.92
N LEU A 101 4.80 4.79 -6.16
CA LEU A 101 6.00 4.69 -5.34
C LEU A 101 7.28 4.91 -6.17
N LEU A 102 7.37 4.30 -7.35
CA LEU A 102 8.53 4.45 -8.23
C LEU A 102 8.64 5.85 -8.81
N GLU A 103 7.53 6.51 -9.10
CA GLU A 103 7.50 7.89 -9.56
C GLU A 103 7.92 8.87 -8.47
N THR A 104 7.29 8.81 -7.30
CA THR A 104 7.47 9.79 -6.23
C THR A 104 8.79 9.61 -5.51
N GLU A 105 9.21 8.37 -5.23
CA GLU A 105 10.38 8.12 -4.38
C GLU A 105 11.67 7.89 -5.16
N PHE A 106 11.56 7.44 -6.41
CA PHE A 106 12.69 6.99 -7.23
C PHE A 106 12.81 7.70 -8.58
N GLY A 107 11.91 8.63 -8.90
CA GLY A 107 11.97 9.47 -10.10
C GLY A 107 11.73 8.70 -11.41
N ILE A 108 11.06 7.55 -11.35
CA ILE A 108 10.65 6.80 -12.54
C ILE A 108 9.36 7.38 -13.08
N ASP A 109 9.45 8.09 -14.20
CA ASP A 109 8.29 8.64 -14.89
C ASP A 109 7.23 7.54 -15.13
N SER A 110 6.01 7.75 -14.64
CA SER A 110 4.90 6.82 -14.79
C SER A 110 4.53 6.58 -16.26
N ALA A 111 4.92 7.46 -17.17
CA ALA A 111 4.81 7.26 -18.63
C ALA A 111 5.60 6.04 -19.14
N ASN A 112 6.59 5.52 -18.39
CA ASN A 112 7.23 4.25 -18.71
C ASN A 112 6.25 3.06 -18.60
N PHE A 113 5.20 3.19 -17.78
CA PHE A 113 4.17 2.16 -17.56
C PHE A 113 2.97 2.42 -18.47
N THR A 114 3.13 2.08 -19.75
CA THR A 114 2.02 2.15 -20.72
C THR A 114 0.82 1.30 -20.27
N SER A 115 -0.38 1.61 -20.80
CA SER A 115 -1.60 0.81 -20.53
C SER A 115 -1.40 -0.69 -20.77
N ASP A 116 -0.61 -1.06 -21.78
CA ASP A 116 -0.31 -2.47 -22.06
C ASP A 116 0.60 -3.09 -20.99
N ALA A 117 1.58 -2.35 -20.49
CA ALA A 117 2.45 -2.81 -19.40
C ALA A 117 1.66 -3.00 -18.09
N VAL A 118 0.77 -2.05 -17.75
CA VAL A 118 -0.11 -2.16 -16.57
C VAL A 118 -1.03 -3.38 -16.69
N LYS A 119 -1.67 -3.59 -17.84
CA LYS A 119 -2.50 -4.78 -18.09
C LYS A 119 -1.71 -6.10 -17.99
N MET A 120 -0.43 -6.11 -18.40
CA MET A 120 0.42 -7.28 -18.24
C MET A 120 0.69 -7.57 -16.76
N LEU A 121 0.95 -6.54 -15.96
CA LEU A 121 1.13 -6.65 -14.51
C LEU A 121 -0.14 -7.17 -13.84
N GLU A 122 -1.29 -6.55 -14.07
CA GLU A 122 -2.58 -6.98 -13.51
C GLU A 122 -2.92 -8.43 -13.90
N LYS A 123 -2.66 -8.80 -15.16
CA LYS A 123 -2.92 -10.17 -15.64
C LYS A 123 -1.99 -11.19 -15.00
N ARG A 124 -0.73 -10.82 -14.73
CA ARG A 124 0.28 -11.69 -14.12
C ARG A 124 0.08 -11.79 -12.60
N PHE A 125 -0.21 -10.67 -11.94
CA PHE A 125 -0.41 -10.54 -10.50
C PHE A 125 -1.90 -10.34 -10.18
N ARG A 126 -2.72 -11.34 -10.50
CA ARG A 126 -4.18 -11.27 -10.30
C ARG A 126 -4.61 -11.12 -8.85
N GLN A 127 -3.71 -11.45 -7.93
CA GLN A 127 -3.92 -11.39 -6.48
C GLN A 127 -2.87 -10.48 -5.84
N PHE A 128 -2.36 -9.48 -6.58
CA PHE A 128 -1.42 -8.53 -6.02
C PHE A 128 -1.97 -7.94 -4.71
N PRO A 129 -1.17 -7.81 -3.62
CA PRO A 129 0.31 -7.91 -3.56
C PRO A 129 0.91 -9.31 -3.43
N TYR A 130 0.11 -10.38 -3.54
CA TYR A 130 0.62 -11.76 -3.58
C TYR A 130 1.28 -12.08 -4.92
N ILE A 131 2.51 -12.58 -4.84
CA ILE A 131 3.34 -13.01 -5.97
C ILE A 131 3.77 -14.45 -5.70
N GLU A 132 3.12 -15.39 -6.39
CA GLU A 132 3.29 -16.84 -6.21
C GLU A 132 2.89 -17.29 -4.79
N GLU A 133 3.81 -17.86 -4.01
CA GLU A 133 3.54 -18.36 -2.65
C GLU A 133 3.85 -17.33 -1.53
N LYS A 134 4.31 -16.13 -1.89
CA LYS A 134 4.68 -15.07 -0.95
C LYS A 134 4.09 -13.72 -1.34
N THR A 135 4.25 -12.71 -0.49
CA THR A 135 3.88 -11.33 -0.82
C THR A 135 5.08 -10.60 -1.40
N ILE A 136 4.84 -9.51 -2.13
CA ILE A 136 5.92 -8.60 -2.54
C ILE A 136 6.67 -8.02 -1.33
N PHE A 137 6.02 -7.91 -0.18
CA PHE A 137 6.61 -7.40 1.06
C PHE A 137 7.66 -8.33 1.69
N ASP A 138 7.64 -9.61 1.33
CA ASP A 138 8.66 -10.60 1.72
C ASP A 138 9.94 -10.51 0.85
N MET A 139 9.97 -9.61 -0.13
CA MET A 139 11.08 -9.44 -1.07
C MET A 139 12.01 -8.29 -0.67
N THR A 140 13.24 -8.31 -1.16
CA THR A 140 14.07 -7.10 -1.20
C THR A 140 13.57 -6.15 -2.28
N PHE A 141 14.00 -4.89 -2.22
CA PHE A 141 13.69 -3.92 -3.26
C PHE A 141 14.22 -4.36 -4.63
N GLU A 142 15.41 -4.96 -4.68
CA GLU A 142 15.95 -5.53 -5.92
C GLU A 142 15.07 -6.62 -6.50
N GLU A 143 14.68 -7.61 -5.68
CA GLU A 143 13.84 -8.72 -6.11
C GLU A 143 12.49 -8.24 -6.66
N ALA A 144 11.86 -7.28 -5.97
CA ALA A 144 10.64 -6.65 -6.44
C ALA A 144 10.84 -6.01 -7.83
N MET A 145 11.93 -5.25 -8.01
CA MET A 145 12.23 -4.62 -9.28
C MET A 145 12.53 -5.65 -10.39
N ASP A 146 13.24 -6.73 -10.10
CA ASP A 146 13.47 -7.81 -11.07
C ASP A 146 12.16 -8.44 -11.53
N VAL A 147 11.21 -8.64 -10.61
CA VAL A 147 9.89 -9.14 -10.94
C VAL A 147 9.15 -8.17 -11.86
N LEU A 148 9.16 -6.87 -11.54
CA LEU A 148 8.54 -5.82 -12.36
C LEU A 148 9.11 -5.79 -13.79
N GLU A 149 10.45 -5.77 -13.91
CA GLU A 149 11.15 -5.74 -15.19
C GLU A 149 10.93 -7.03 -15.99
N SER A 150 10.87 -8.19 -15.33
CA SER A 150 10.63 -9.48 -16.00
C SER A 150 9.25 -9.55 -16.67
N VAL A 151 8.25 -8.88 -16.09
CA VAL A 151 6.87 -8.88 -16.61
C VAL A 151 6.67 -7.81 -17.67
N THR A 152 7.24 -6.62 -17.44
CA THR A 152 7.03 -5.46 -18.31
C THR A 152 8.06 -5.34 -19.44
N GLY A 153 9.21 -6.00 -19.30
CA GLY A 153 10.37 -5.81 -20.18
C GLY A 153 11.05 -4.44 -20.05
N LEU A 154 10.67 -3.64 -19.04
CA LEU A 154 11.29 -2.34 -18.78
C LEU A 154 12.68 -2.52 -18.17
N GLN A 155 13.57 -1.55 -18.39
CA GLN A 155 14.88 -1.47 -17.74
C GLN A 155 14.88 -0.21 -16.86
N LEU A 156 14.41 -0.37 -15.64
CA LEU A 156 14.17 0.69 -14.65
C LEU A 156 15.30 0.80 -13.64
N LYS A 157 15.91 -0.30 -13.18
CA LYS A 157 16.98 -0.29 -12.17
C LYS A 157 18.13 0.65 -12.56
N GLY A 158 18.51 0.66 -13.85
CA GLY A 158 19.55 1.55 -14.37
C GLY A 158 19.21 3.05 -14.39
N LYS A 159 17.93 3.40 -14.16
CA LYS A 159 17.43 4.78 -14.10
C LYS A 159 17.26 5.29 -12.66
N MET A 160 17.37 4.41 -11.66
CA MET A 160 17.15 4.73 -10.26
C MET A 160 18.46 5.08 -9.58
N ASN A 161 18.42 6.05 -8.66
CA ASN A 161 19.56 6.40 -7.82
C ASN A 161 19.29 5.89 -6.40
N VAL A 162 19.63 4.61 -6.18
CA VAL A 162 19.43 3.87 -4.94
C VAL A 162 20.69 3.88 -4.08
#